data_AF-A0A661B6M5-F1
#
_entry.id   AF-A0A661B6M5-F1
#
_cell.length_a   1.000
_cell.length_b   1.000
_cell.length_c   1.000
_cell.angle_alpha   90.00
_cell.angle_beta   90.00
_cell.angle_gamma   90.00
#
_symmetry.space_group_name_H-M   'P 1'
#
loop_
_entity.id
_entity.type
_entity.pdbx_description
1 polymer ?
#
loop_
_entity_poly.entity_id
_entity_poly.type
_entity_poly.pdbx_seq_one_letter_code
_entity_poly.pdbx_strand_id
1 'polypeptide(L)'
;MSRKGICFALFFVLPAVVLADVPQVISYQGLVTDTETGEPLTGSHIITFKLFTSETGLDEIWTETHLNVPVANGLYNIMLGSVDSFPEDVDFSEQYWLEVIIDGQVLSPRYRFSASPYALNIPDDIVFADIRDESGESRLKLTRGNPELKLIGTGQATVHIDETSRNIVVHVPQADDTRSAAEGAVHGRGTSNYVTKWIDEKTIDDSQIYDNGINVGIGTATPGYKLDIAGICHADTFFGDGSKLTGIETNWDTLKAYWDTTNTLGMLLLNESDSSIWMESSHAVGYFSIALGFGAEAKSQYTTVCGGEFNVASGAWSTVGGGQGNTANHQFATIGGGSGNTADSVYTTVCGGFSNEAINTAATVCGGYNNYANAYASVCGGSNNRAEFWYSNVCGGFDNKATHIYSTVCGGYNNQVNGEGSVIPGGRENIVNGGYSLAFGNGVSVDDDHVVAFYNASAPGKLGINNPDPDAELHVNGTVKIQDILQLVPRDTPPFTTGGDEERGTIYYHYDDGHTVINRS
;
A
#
# COMPACT_ATOMS: atom_id res chain seq x y z
N MET A 1 -59.84 18.04 -72.93
CA MET A 1 -58.63 17.68 -72.15
C MET A 1 -59.01 16.46 -71.29
N SER A 2 -58.78 15.21 -71.75
CA SER A 2 -57.54 14.40 -71.59
C SER A 2 -57.20 14.15 -70.11
N ARG A 3 -57.12 12.93 -69.52
CA ARG A 3 -57.04 11.50 -69.95
C ARG A 3 -57.42 10.65 -68.70
N LYS A 4 -58.32 9.66 -68.76
CA LYS A 4 -58.18 8.18 -69.02
C LYS A 4 -57.35 7.33 -68.01
N GLY A 5 -57.98 6.24 -67.52
CA GLY A 5 -57.39 4.97 -67.03
C GLY A 5 -58.06 4.42 -65.75
N ILE A 6 -59.17 3.66 -65.75
CA ILE A 6 -59.44 2.21 -66.02
C ILE A 6 -59.33 1.28 -64.78
N CYS A 7 -60.50 0.67 -64.44
CA CYS A 7 -60.86 -0.65 -63.83
C CYS A 7 -60.08 -1.27 -62.63
N PHE A 8 -60.62 -2.09 -61.72
CA PHE A 8 -61.67 -3.14 -61.77
C PHE A 8 -62.27 -3.40 -60.35
N ALA A 9 -63.41 -4.08 -60.29
CA ALA A 9 -64.33 -4.32 -59.17
C ALA A 9 -63.85 -5.15 -57.96
N LEU A 10 -64.57 -5.08 -56.82
CA LEU A 10 -65.15 -6.25 -56.14
C LEU A 10 -66.22 -5.86 -55.09
N PHE A 11 -67.32 -6.61 -55.06
CA PHE A 11 -68.49 -6.49 -54.17
C PHE A 11 -68.34 -7.55 -53.05
N PHE A 12 -68.60 -7.22 -51.79
CA PHE A 12 -68.69 -8.23 -50.71
C PHE A 12 -69.96 -8.03 -49.88
N VAL A 13 -70.85 -9.02 -49.98
CA VAL A 13 -72.10 -9.18 -49.23
C VAL A 13 -71.80 -9.94 -47.95
N LEU A 14 -72.21 -9.41 -46.80
CA LEU A 14 -72.15 -10.09 -45.50
C LEU A 14 -73.32 -11.09 -45.39
N PRO A 15 -73.08 -12.39 -45.15
CA PRO A 15 -74.15 -13.37 -45.02
C PRO A 15 -74.72 -13.35 -43.58
N ALA A 16 -76.04 -13.27 -43.47
CA ALA A 16 -76.74 -13.67 -42.27
C ALA A 16 -76.63 -15.19 -42.12
N VAL A 17 -75.98 -15.64 -41.05
CA VAL A 17 -75.91 -17.05 -40.70
C VAL A 17 -77.29 -17.47 -40.21
N VAL A 18 -78.03 -18.14 -41.08
CA VAL A 18 -79.17 -18.95 -40.68
C VAL A 18 -78.56 -20.21 -40.06
N LEU A 19 -78.69 -20.38 -38.75
CA LEU A 19 -78.45 -21.68 -38.14
C LEU A 19 -79.52 -22.60 -38.72
N ALA A 20 -79.12 -23.45 -39.66
CA ALA A 20 -79.94 -24.57 -40.07
C ALA A 20 -79.98 -25.53 -38.88
N ASP A 21 -80.99 -25.36 -38.04
CA ASP A 21 -81.32 -26.36 -37.05
C ASP A 21 -81.68 -27.64 -37.80
N VAL A 22 -81.07 -28.77 -37.44
CA VAL A 22 -81.37 -30.04 -38.09
C VAL A 22 -82.79 -30.39 -37.64
N PRO A 23 -83.79 -30.43 -38.54
CA PRO A 23 -85.16 -30.64 -38.10
C PRO A 23 -85.25 -31.99 -37.38
N GLN A 24 -85.58 -31.96 -36.08
CA GLN A 24 -85.78 -33.16 -35.28
C GLN A 24 -87.17 -33.73 -35.58
N VAL A 25 -87.33 -34.24 -36.80
CA VAL A 25 -88.59 -34.77 -37.31
C VAL A 25 -88.47 -36.27 -37.58
N ILE A 26 -89.54 -37.01 -37.28
CA ILE A 26 -89.60 -38.47 -37.48
C ILE A 26 -90.64 -38.78 -38.56
N SER A 27 -90.26 -39.48 -39.63
CA SER A 27 -91.23 -39.93 -40.63
C SER A 27 -92.07 -41.08 -40.07
N TYR A 28 -93.39 -40.95 -40.15
CA TYR A 28 -94.36 -41.95 -39.69
C TYR A 28 -95.42 -42.21 -40.78
N GLN A 29 -95.66 -43.49 -41.08
CA GLN A 29 -96.64 -43.92 -42.08
C GLN A 29 -97.58 -44.95 -41.45
N GLY A 30 -98.88 -44.83 -41.73
CA GLY A 30 -99.90 -45.75 -41.23
C GLY A 30 -100.92 -46.14 -42.30
N LEU A 31 -101.57 -47.29 -42.10
CA LEU A 31 -102.75 -47.74 -42.82
C LEU A 31 -103.95 -47.67 -41.87
N VAL A 32 -105.04 -47.04 -42.32
CA VAL A 32 -106.26 -46.84 -41.55
C VAL A 32 -107.43 -47.44 -42.31
N THR A 33 -108.19 -48.26 -41.60
CA THR A 33 -109.39 -48.93 -42.09
C THR A 33 -110.56 -48.61 -41.18
N ASP A 34 -111.76 -48.57 -41.74
CA ASP A 34 -112.99 -48.42 -41.00
C ASP A 34 -113.22 -49.66 -40.11
N THR A 35 -113.54 -49.45 -38.83
CA THR A 35 -113.66 -50.53 -37.84
C THR A 35 -114.91 -51.39 -38.00
N GLU A 36 -115.95 -50.91 -38.69
CA GLU A 36 -117.19 -51.66 -38.90
C GLU A 36 -117.19 -52.44 -40.22
N THR A 37 -116.53 -51.91 -41.25
CA THR A 37 -116.53 -52.47 -42.61
C THR A 37 -115.20 -53.09 -43.05
N GLY A 38 -114.08 -52.73 -42.39
CA GLY A 38 -112.73 -53.18 -42.75
C GLY A 38 -112.16 -52.53 -44.01
N GLU A 39 -112.91 -51.64 -44.66
CA GLU A 39 -112.48 -50.97 -45.89
C GLU A 39 -111.50 -49.82 -45.59
N PRO A 40 -110.52 -49.55 -46.48
CA PRO A 40 -109.54 -48.47 -46.26
C PRO A 40 -110.20 -47.09 -46.32
N LEU A 41 -109.90 -46.23 -45.34
CA LEU A 41 -110.42 -44.86 -45.32
C LEU A 41 -109.84 -44.02 -46.47
N THR A 42 -110.65 -43.17 -47.10
CA THR A 42 -110.19 -42.23 -48.13
C THR A 42 -110.84 -40.88 -47.91
N GLY A 43 -110.04 -39.81 -47.90
CA GLY A 43 -110.51 -38.47 -47.60
C GLY A 43 -109.49 -37.65 -46.81
N SER A 44 -109.89 -36.47 -46.36
CA SER A 44 -109.08 -35.65 -45.44
C SER A 44 -109.55 -35.91 -44.02
N HIS A 45 -108.63 -36.29 -43.14
CA HIS A 45 -108.90 -36.67 -41.75
C HIS A 45 -108.07 -35.85 -40.78
N ILE A 46 -108.59 -35.67 -39.55
CA ILE A 46 -107.83 -35.08 -38.46
C ILE A 46 -107.12 -36.22 -37.73
N ILE A 47 -105.79 -36.15 -37.66
CA ILE A 47 -104.98 -37.16 -36.98
C ILE A 47 -104.16 -36.49 -35.88
N THR A 48 -104.30 -36.98 -34.65
CA THR A 48 -103.55 -36.54 -33.48
C THR A 48 -102.60 -37.64 -33.03
N PHE A 49 -101.35 -37.26 -32.75
CA PHE A 49 -100.32 -38.14 -32.20
C PHE A 49 -100.00 -37.72 -30.78
N LYS A 50 -99.76 -38.70 -29.93
CA LYS A 50 -99.32 -38.50 -28.55
C LYS A 50 -98.22 -39.48 -28.18
N LEU A 51 -97.19 -39.01 -27.49
CA LEU A 51 -96.06 -39.82 -27.06
C LEU A 51 -96.12 -40.07 -25.54
N PHE A 52 -95.83 -41.31 -25.15
CA PHE A 52 -95.87 -41.76 -23.75
C PHE A 52 -94.60 -42.54 -23.37
N THR A 53 -94.24 -42.47 -22.09
CA THR A 53 -93.14 -43.22 -21.46
C THR A 53 -93.50 -44.67 -21.12
N SER A 54 -94.76 -45.08 -21.31
CA SER A 54 -95.21 -46.47 -21.11
C SER A 54 -96.42 -46.83 -21.97
N GLU A 55 -96.64 -48.13 -22.18
CA GLU A 55 -97.70 -48.66 -23.05
C GLU A 55 -99.13 -48.36 -22.55
N THR A 56 -99.34 -48.33 -21.22
CA THR A 56 -100.66 -48.18 -20.58
C THR A 56 -100.75 -47.03 -19.58
N GLY A 57 -99.66 -46.28 -19.36
CA GLY A 57 -99.65 -45.14 -18.45
C GLY A 57 -100.31 -43.88 -19.01
N LEU A 58 -100.55 -42.90 -18.15
CA LEU A 58 -101.21 -41.62 -18.50
C LEU A 58 -100.22 -40.46 -18.73
N ASP A 59 -98.92 -40.70 -18.55
CA ASP A 59 -97.88 -39.67 -18.65
C ASP A 59 -97.56 -39.33 -20.12
N GLU A 60 -98.34 -38.40 -20.68
CA GLU A 60 -98.13 -37.81 -22.00
C GLU A 60 -96.96 -36.83 -21.95
N ILE A 61 -95.96 -37.03 -22.82
CA ILE A 61 -94.77 -36.19 -22.88
C ILE A 61 -94.74 -35.27 -24.11
N TRP A 62 -95.57 -35.57 -25.12
CA TRP A 62 -95.68 -34.75 -26.32
C TRP A 62 -96.97 -35.05 -27.09
N THR A 63 -97.53 -34.04 -27.76
CA THR A 63 -98.68 -34.19 -28.65
C THR A 63 -98.59 -33.27 -29.85
N GLU A 64 -99.08 -33.74 -31.00
CA GLU A 64 -99.16 -33.00 -32.26
C GLU A 64 -100.48 -33.34 -32.97
N THR A 65 -101.18 -32.33 -33.49
CA THR A 65 -102.45 -32.52 -34.24
C THR A 65 -102.34 -32.01 -35.67
N HIS A 66 -102.60 -32.88 -36.65
CA HIS A 66 -102.70 -32.52 -38.06
C HIS A 66 -104.15 -32.44 -38.51
N LEU A 67 -104.58 -31.25 -38.95
CA LEU A 67 -106.00 -30.96 -39.19
C LEU A 67 -106.54 -31.39 -40.56
N ASN A 68 -105.68 -31.66 -41.55
CA ASN A 68 -106.10 -31.97 -42.92
C ASN A 68 -105.19 -33.02 -43.57
N VAL A 69 -105.04 -34.19 -42.95
CA VAL A 69 -104.17 -35.25 -43.48
C VAL A 69 -104.87 -35.92 -44.66
N PRO A 70 -104.29 -35.91 -45.88
CA PRO A 70 -104.84 -36.66 -46.99
C PRO A 70 -104.57 -38.15 -46.78
N VAL A 71 -105.64 -38.94 -46.66
CA VAL A 71 -105.60 -40.39 -46.59
C VAL A 71 -106.13 -40.95 -47.92
N ALA A 72 -105.34 -41.79 -48.58
CA ALA A 72 -105.71 -42.39 -49.86
C ALA A 72 -105.58 -43.91 -49.77
N ASN A 73 -106.68 -44.63 -50.00
CA ASN A 73 -106.75 -46.10 -49.84
C ASN A 73 -106.21 -46.55 -48.48
N GLY A 74 -106.57 -45.82 -47.42
CA GLY A 74 -106.16 -46.03 -46.04
C GLY A 74 -104.77 -45.52 -45.68
N LEU A 75 -103.91 -45.16 -46.63
CA LEU A 75 -102.53 -44.79 -46.34
C LEU A 75 -102.37 -43.30 -46.10
N TYR A 76 -101.57 -42.95 -45.08
CA TYR A 76 -101.09 -41.60 -44.82
C TYR A 76 -99.60 -41.60 -44.43
N ASN A 77 -98.90 -40.49 -44.68
CA ASN A 77 -97.51 -40.28 -44.28
C ASN A 77 -97.36 -38.87 -43.70
N ILE A 78 -96.74 -38.77 -42.53
CA ILE A 78 -96.57 -37.54 -41.75
C ILE A 78 -95.14 -37.48 -41.21
N MET A 79 -94.62 -36.26 -41.04
CA MET A 79 -93.41 -36.01 -40.25
C MET A 79 -93.83 -35.54 -38.87
N LEU A 80 -93.65 -36.39 -37.86
CA LEU A 80 -93.86 -36.03 -36.46
C LEU A 80 -92.79 -35.00 -36.04
N GLY A 81 -93.17 -34.02 -35.24
CA GLY A 81 -92.34 -32.89 -34.84
C GLY A 81 -92.40 -31.70 -35.81
N SER A 82 -93.21 -31.77 -36.87
CA SER A 82 -93.22 -30.77 -37.95
C SER A 82 -94.20 -29.61 -37.72
N VAL A 83 -95.28 -29.86 -36.99
CA VAL A 83 -96.23 -28.84 -36.51
C VAL A 83 -95.83 -28.41 -35.10
N ASP A 84 -95.65 -29.37 -34.20
CA ASP A 84 -95.21 -29.15 -32.82
C ASP A 84 -93.92 -29.93 -32.58
N SER A 85 -92.78 -29.24 -32.50
CA SER A 85 -91.46 -29.89 -32.30
C SER A 85 -91.40 -30.68 -30.99
N PHE A 86 -90.59 -31.73 -30.97
CA PHE A 86 -90.33 -32.46 -29.73
C PHE A 86 -89.62 -31.55 -28.71
N PRO A 87 -90.00 -31.60 -27.42
CA PRO A 87 -89.29 -30.89 -26.36
C PRO A 87 -87.80 -31.30 -26.28
N GLU A 88 -86.91 -30.38 -25.89
CA GLU A 88 -85.46 -30.63 -25.78
C GLU A 88 -85.12 -31.74 -24.77
N ASP A 89 -86.04 -32.07 -23.86
CA ASP A 89 -85.90 -33.11 -22.84
C ASP A 89 -86.43 -34.49 -23.27
N VAL A 90 -86.96 -34.65 -24.49
CA VAL A 90 -87.28 -35.97 -25.05
C VAL A 90 -86.01 -36.65 -25.56
N ASP A 91 -85.52 -37.65 -24.82
CA ASP A 91 -84.33 -38.43 -25.16
C ASP A 91 -84.70 -39.72 -25.91
N PHE A 92 -84.53 -39.73 -27.24
CA PHE A 92 -84.82 -40.88 -28.09
C PHE A 92 -83.84 -42.07 -27.93
N SER A 93 -82.93 -42.05 -26.96
CA SER A 93 -82.20 -43.25 -26.51
C SER A 93 -83.06 -44.15 -25.60
N GLU A 94 -84.15 -43.63 -25.03
CA GLU A 94 -85.09 -44.38 -24.20
C GLU A 94 -86.28 -44.95 -25.00
N GLN A 95 -87.01 -45.91 -24.41
CA GLN A 95 -88.16 -46.54 -25.05
C GLN A 95 -89.45 -45.72 -24.89
N TYR A 96 -90.13 -45.41 -26.00
CA TYR A 96 -91.44 -44.71 -26.00
C TYR A 96 -92.55 -45.44 -26.78
N TRP A 97 -93.80 -45.03 -26.53
CA TRP A 97 -95.03 -45.55 -27.16
C TRP A 97 -95.88 -44.41 -27.74
N LEU A 98 -96.32 -44.57 -28.98
CA LEU A 98 -97.11 -43.61 -29.74
C LEU A 98 -98.59 -44.00 -29.76
N GLU A 99 -99.46 -43.10 -29.30
CA GLU A 99 -100.91 -43.20 -29.42
C GLU A 99 -101.38 -42.38 -30.62
N VAL A 100 -102.26 -42.97 -31.43
CA VAL A 100 -102.79 -42.34 -32.65
C VAL A 100 -104.30 -42.21 -32.50
N ILE A 101 -104.81 -41.00 -32.74
CA ILE A 101 -106.23 -40.68 -32.67
C ILE A 101 -106.67 -40.15 -34.02
N ILE A 102 -107.68 -40.75 -34.63
CA ILE A 102 -108.18 -40.37 -35.96
C ILE A 102 -109.64 -39.99 -35.84
N ASP A 103 -109.99 -38.76 -36.25
CA ASP A 103 -111.33 -38.16 -36.14
C ASP A 103 -111.97 -38.35 -34.75
N GLY A 104 -111.15 -38.29 -33.70
CA GLY A 104 -111.56 -38.43 -32.30
C GLY A 104 -111.62 -39.87 -31.77
N GLN A 105 -111.34 -40.90 -32.58
CA GLN A 105 -111.23 -42.29 -32.13
C GLN A 105 -109.79 -42.68 -31.81
N VAL A 106 -109.56 -43.24 -30.61
CA VAL A 106 -108.23 -43.68 -30.15
C VAL A 106 -107.93 -45.08 -30.67
N LEU A 107 -106.80 -45.27 -31.36
CA LEU A 107 -106.32 -46.57 -31.82
C LEU A 107 -105.55 -47.29 -30.70
N SER A 108 -105.93 -48.54 -30.42
CA SER A 108 -105.31 -49.39 -29.38
C SER A 108 -104.85 -50.72 -29.98
N PRO A 109 -103.69 -51.28 -29.57
CA PRO A 109 -102.75 -50.75 -28.56
C PRO A 109 -101.85 -49.63 -29.09
N ARG A 110 -101.16 -48.91 -28.20
CA ARG A 110 -100.15 -47.90 -28.58
C ARG A 110 -99.00 -48.55 -29.34
N TYR A 111 -98.48 -47.83 -30.33
CA TYR A 111 -97.39 -48.30 -31.16
C TYR A 111 -96.04 -48.09 -30.47
N ARG A 112 -95.30 -49.16 -30.20
CA ARG A 112 -93.93 -49.07 -29.64
C ARG A 112 -92.97 -48.50 -30.68
N PHE A 113 -92.28 -47.39 -30.38
CA PHE A 113 -91.24 -46.89 -31.27
C PHE A 113 -90.03 -47.82 -31.32
N SER A 114 -89.44 -47.95 -32.51
CA SER A 114 -88.27 -48.77 -32.78
C SER A 114 -87.19 -47.97 -33.49
N ALA A 115 -85.93 -48.35 -33.29
CA ALA A 115 -84.80 -47.69 -33.94
C ALA A 115 -84.83 -47.91 -35.46
N SER A 116 -84.48 -46.87 -36.23
CA SER A 116 -84.20 -47.00 -37.66
C SER A 116 -82.96 -47.88 -37.87
N PRO A 117 -82.90 -48.71 -38.95
CA PRO A 117 -81.74 -49.57 -39.22
C PRO A 117 -80.39 -48.84 -39.24
N TYR A 118 -80.36 -47.56 -39.62
CA TYR A 118 -79.14 -46.74 -39.60
C TYR A 118 -78.70 -46.30 -38.19
N ALA A 119 -79.64 -46.21 -37.24
CA ALA A 119 -79.33 -45.85 -35.85
C ALA A 119 -78.76 -47.04 -35.05
N LEU A 120 -79.06 -48.29 -35.45
CA LEU A 120 -78.54 -49.50 -34.80
C LEU A 120 -77.02 -49.72 -34.97
N ASN A 121 -76.37 -49.01 -35.88
CA ASN A 121 -74.94 -49.15 -36.16
C ASN A 121 -74.05 -48.15 -35.40
N ILE A 122 -74.61 -47.37 -34.47
CA ILE A 122 -73.83 -46.46 -33.63
C ILE A 122 -73.56 -47.16 -32.29
N PRO A 123 -72.30 -47.53 -31.97
CA PRO A 123 -71.95 -48.08 -30.65
C PRO A 123 -72.08 -47.01 -29.56
N ASP A 124 -72.58 -47.38 -28.37
CA ASP A 124 -72.95 -46.46 -27.28
C ASP A 124 -71.82 -45.52 -26.77
N ASP A 125 -70.55 -45.82 -27.04
CA ASP A 125 -69.40 -45.05 -26.53
C ASP A 125 -68.54 -44.48 -27.67
N ILE A 126 -68.80 -43.24 -28.08
CA ILE A 126 -67.88 -42.46 -28.96
C ILE A 126 -67.27 -41.31 -28.16
N VAL A 127 -66.03 -41.51 -27.71
CA VAL A 127 -65.04 -40.43 -27.50
C VAL A 127 -63.66 -40.96 -27.93
N PHE A 128 -63.06 -40.40 -28.98
CA PHE A 128 -61.72 -40.80 -29.47
C PHE A 128 -60.63 -39.85 -28.97
N ALA A 129 -59.66 -40.40 -28.26
CA ALA A 129 -58.24 -40.04 -28.39
C ALA A 129 -57.36 -41.18 -27.85
N ASP A 130 -57.20 -42.27 -28.61
CA ASP A 130 -56.19 -43.29 -28.33
C ASP A 130 -54.97 -43.03 -29.23
N ILE A 131 -53.86 -42.58 -28.64
CA ILE A 131 -52.59 -42.36 -29.34
C ILE A 131 -51.71 -43.58 -29.11
N ARG A 132 -51.57 -44.40 -30.16
CA ARG A 132 -50.70 -45.59 -30.21
C ARG A 132 -49.43 -45.28 -31.00
N ASP A 133 -48.32 -45.92 -30.65
CA ASP A 133 -47.12 -45.88 -31.49
C ASP A 133 -47.16 -46.89 -32.64
N GLU A 134 -46.12 -46.90 -33.47
CA GLU A 134 -45.98 -47.74 -34.67
C GLU A 134 -45.97 -49.25 -34.38
N SER A 135 -45.85 -49.65 -33.10
CA SER A 135 -45.93 -51.05 -32.65
C SER A 135 -47.30 -51.43 -32.08
N GLY A 136 -48.22 -50.47 -31.96
CA GLY A 136 -49.60 -50.69 -31.52
C GLY A 136 -49.82 -50.61 -30.01
N GLU A 137 -48.84 -50.21 -29.20
CA GLU A 137 -49.03 -49.95 -27.77
C GLU A 137 -49.43 -48.49 -27.48
N SER A 138 -50.42 -48.29 -26.59
CA SER A 138 -50.88 -46.96 -26.15
C SER A 138 -49.82 -46.30 -25.25
N ARG A 139 -49.32 -45.12 -25.66
CA ARG A 139 -48.25 -44.41 -24.93
C ARG A 139 -48.76 -43.47 -23.84
N LEU A 140 -50.07 -43.28 -23.72
CA LEU A 140 -50.67 -42.50 -22.64
C LEU A 140 -51.68 -43.37 -21.86
N LYS A 141 -51.18 -44.06 -20.83
CA LYS A 141 -52.02 -44.68 -19.80
C LYS A 141 -52.18 -43.71 -18.62
N LEU A 142 -53.33 -43.03 -18.55
CA LEU A 142 -53.75 -42.38 -17.31
C LEU A 142 -54.32 -43.45 -16.38
N THR A 143 -53.42 -44.15 -15.68
CA THR A 143 -53.81 -45.14 -14.68
C THR A 143 -54.30 -44.43 -13.43
N ARG A 144 -55.46 -44.84 -12.91
CA ARG A 144 -56.08 -44.29 -11.69
C ARG A 144 -55.12 -44.52 -10.50
N GLY A 145 -54.40 -43.47 -10.07
CA GLY A 145 -53.42 -43.59 -8.98
C GLY A 145 -52.32 -42.51 -8.84
N ASN A 146 -52.46 -41.34 -9.48
CA ASN A 146 -51.52 -40.19 -9.50
C ASN A 146 -50.21 -40.41 -10.28
N PRO A 147 -49.88 -39.50 -11.23
CA PRO A 147 -49.45 -38.16 -10.84
C PRO A 147 -50.15 -37.04 -11.63
N GLU A 148 -50.67 -36.04 -10.93
CA GLU A 148 -51.11 -34.79 -11.56
C GLU A 148 -49.90 -34.05 -12.15
N LEU A 149 -49.94 -33.72 -13.44
CA LEU A 149 -49.14 -32.62 -13.98
C LEU A 149 -49.78 -31.32 -13.48
N LYS A 150 -49.27 -30.81 -12.34
CA LYS A 150 -49.79 -29.58 -11.73
C LYS A 150 -49.03 -28.37 -12.26
N LEU A 151 -49.65 -27.61 -13.16
CA LEU A 151 -49.16 -26.31 -13.61
C LEU A 151 -49.67 -25.23 -12.65
N ILE A 152 -48.79 -24.66 -11.83
CA ILE A 152 -49.12 -23.55 -10.92
C ILE A 152 -48.43 -22.30 -11.44
N GLY A 153 -49.22 -21.30 -11.86
CA GLY A 153 -48.76 -19.96 -12.20
C GLY A 153 -49.92 -18.97 -12.13
N THR A 154 -49.70 -17.78 -11.56
CA THR A 154 -50.68 -16.69 -11.55
C THR A 154 -50.55 -15.87 -12.83
N GLY A 155 -51.16 -16.36 -13.90
CA GLY A 155 -51.17 -15.73 -15.22
C GLY A 155 -51.52 -16.75 -16.32
N GLN A 156 -52.00 -16.29 -17.48
CA GLN A 156 -52.29 -17.17 -18.61
C GLN A 156 -50.99 -17.81 -19.13
N ALA A 157 -50.69 -19.02 -18.70
CA ALA A 157 -49.65 -19.85 -19.30
C ALA A 157 -50.15 -20.38 -20.65
N THR A 158 -49.41 -20.14 -21.73
CA THR A 158 -49.72 -20.69 -23.05
C THR A 158 -48.83 -21.89 -23.32
N VAL A 159 -49.44 -23.03 -23.62
CA VAL A 159 -48.74 -24.24 -24.07
C VAL A 159 -48.78 -24.27 -25.58
N HIS A 160 -47.62 -24.25 -26.23
CA HIS A 160 -47.50 -24.35 -27.68
C HIS A 160 -46.63 -25.56 -28.03
N ILE A 161 -47.00 -26.28 -29.08
CA ILE A 161 -46.16 -27.34 -29.65
C ILE A 161 -45.30 -26.67 -30.70
N ASP A 162 -43.99 -26.63 -30.49
CA ASP A 162 -43.08 -26.17 -31.54
C ASP A 162 -43.03 -27.22 -32.64
N GLU A 163 -43.67 -26.92 -33.78
CA GLU A 163 -43.80 -27.84 -34.91
C GLU A 163 -42.45 -28.21 -35.56
N THR A 164 -41.40 -27.43 -35.32
CA THR A 164 -40.06 -27.70 -35.89
C THR A 164 -39.27 -28.67 -35.01
N SER A 165 -39.30 -28.49 -33.68
CA SER A 165 -38.54 -29.31 -32.74
C SER A 165 -39.35 -30.46 -32.12
N ARG A 166 -40.67 -30.50 -32.36
CA ARG A 166 -41.64 -31.44 -31.76
C ARG A 166 -41.60 -31.47 -30.22
N ASN A 167 -41.07 -30.42 -29.60
CA ASN A 167 -41.09 -30.25 -28.17
C ASN A 167 -42.39 -29.55 -27.75
N ILE A 168 -42.92 -29.95 -26.59
CA ILE A 168 -43.93 -29.17 -25.89
C ILE A 168 -43.20 -28.02 -25.21
N VAL A 169 -43.38 -26.80 -25.71
CA VAL A 169 -42.79 -25.60 -25.13
C VAL A 169 -43.85 -24.93 -24.26
N VAL A 170 -43.64 -24.97 -22.95
CA VAL A 170 -44.46 -24.23 -22.00
C VAL A 170 -43.90 -22.82 -21.93
N HIS A 171 -44.58 -21.85 -22.55
CA HIS A 171 -44.24 -20.44 -22.36
C HIS A 171 -44.92 -19.97 -21.08
N VAL A 172 -44.18 -20.04 -19.98
CA VAL A 172 -44.51 -19.26 -18.79
C VAL A 172 -44.01 -17.85 -19.12
N PRO A 173 -44.85 -16.80 -19.21
CA PRO A 173 -44.33 -15.44 -19.31
C PRO A 173 -43.34 -15.30 -18.17
N GLN A 174 -42.09 -14.99 -18.50
CA GLN A 174 -41.02 -14.90 -17.53
C GLN A 174 -41.56 -13.99 -16.43
N ALA A 175 -41.82 -14.55 -15.25
CA ALA A 175 -41.80 -13.73 -14.07
C ALA A 175 -40.40 -13.15 -14.14
N ASP A 176 -40.33 -11.85 -14.41
CA ASP A 176 -39.18 -11.08 -13.99
C ASP A 176 -38.89 -11.61 -12.59
N ASP A 177 -37.70 -12.18 -12.35
CA ASP A 177 -37.33 -12.83 -11.08
C ASP A 177 -37.25 -11.81 -9.93
N THR A 178 -38.00 -10.72 -10.04
CA THR A 178 -38.86 -10.22 -8.99
C THR A 178 -39.76 -11.35 -8.45
N ARG A 179 -39.18 -12.24 -7.64
CA ARG A 179 -39.74 -12.37 -6.30
C ARG A 179 -39.87 -10.93 -5.80
N SER A 180 -41.06 -10.35 -5.99
CA SER A 180 -41.48 -9.17 -5.26
C SER A 180 -41.12 -9.50 -3.83
N ALA A 181 -40.04 -8.90 -3.36
CA ALA A 181 -39.55 -9.10 -2.03
C ALA A 181 -40.73 -8.75 -1.15
N ALA A 182 -41.38 -9.78 -0.58
CA ALA A 182 -42.25 -9.56 0.57
C ALA A 182 -41.46 -8.61 1.46
N GLU A 183 -42.02 -7.44 1.80
CA GLU A 183 -41.33 -6.35 2.50
C GLU A 183 -40.45 -6.94 3.63
N GLY A 184 -39.16 -7.16 3.39
CA GLY A 184 -38.37 -8.05 4.27
C GLY A 184 -37.38 -9.01 3.62
N ALA A 185 -37.52 -9.39 2.34
CA ALA A 185 -36.62 -10.38 1.74
C ALA A 185 -35.25 -9.80 1.34
N VAL A 186 -34.19 -10.51 1.72
CA VAL A 186 -32.81 -10.28 1.27
C VAL A 186 -32.72 -10.47 -0.24
N HIS A 187 -32.13 -9.52 -0.94
CA HIS A 187 -31.92 -9.54 -2.39
C HIS A 187 -30.59 -8.88 -2.74
N GLY A 188 -30.10 -9.01 -3.97
CA GLY A 188 -28.87 -8.36 -4.38
C GLY A 188 -28.15 -9.05 -5.54
N ARG A 189 -26.93 -8.63 -5.80
CA ARG A 189 -26.07 -9.14 -6.88
C ARG A 189 -24.65 -9.39 -6.37
N GLY A 190 -23.84 -10.07 -7.17
CA GLY A 190 -22.40 -10.21 -6.93
C GLY A 190 -21.67 -10.45 -8.24
N THR A 191 -20.46 -9.92 -8.34
CA THR A 191 -19.55 -10.14 -9.46
C THR A 191 -18.51 -11.19 -9.07
N SER A 192 -18.09 -12.02 -10.03
CA SER A 192 -17.03 -13.01 -9.79
C SER A 192 -15.79 -12.35 -9.19
N ASN A 193 -15.18 -13.02 -8.21
CA ASN A 193 -13.98 -12.61 -7.46
C ASN A 193 -14.15 -11.39 -6.53
N TYR A 194 -15.31 -10.74 -6.48
CA TYR A 194 -15.58 -9.73 -5.46
C TYR A 194 -16.22 -10.37 -4.23
N VAL A 195 -15.75 -9.99 -3.04
CA VAL A 195 -16.39 -10.41 -1.79
C VAL A 195 -17.71 -9.64 -1.66
N THR A 196 -18.83 -10.34 -1.59
CA THR A 196 -20.16 -9.75 -1.39
C THR A 196 -20.30 -9.16 0.02
N LYS A 197 -20.92 -7.99 0.13
CA LYS A 197 -21.25 -7.34 1.40
C LYS A 197 -22.69 -6.83 1.42
N TRP A 198 -23.22 -6.62 2.62
CA TRP A 198 -24.44 -5.82 2.80
C TRP A 198 -24.14 -4.36 2.50
N ILE A 199 -24.96 -3.73 1.67
CA ILE A 199 -24.92 -2.28 1.43
C ILE A 199 -26.04 -1.54 2.18
N ASP A 200 -27.08 -2.27 2.58
CA ASP A 200 -28.12 -1.84 3.53
C ASP A 200 -28.73 -3.07 4.25
N GLU A 201 -29.83 -2.87 4.99
CA GLU A 201 -30.48 -3.92 5.77
C GLU A 201 -30.96 -5.14 4.96
N LYS A 202 -31.15 -5.01 3.63
CA LYS A 202 -31.76 -6.06 2.79
C LYS A 202 -31.05 -6.29 1.46
N THR A 203 -30.09 -5.45 1.08
CA THR A 203 -29.39 -5.55 -0.20
C THR A 203 -27.93 -6.00 -0.04
N ILE A 204 -27.55 -7.04 -0.78
CA ILE A 204 -26.15 -7.47 -0.98
C ILE A 204 -25.60 -6.97 -2.32
N ASP A 205 -24.35 -6.51 -2.33
CA ASP A 205 -23.62 -6.09 -3.54
C ASP A 205 -22.11 -6.32 -3.35
N ASP A 206 -21.29 -5.99 -4.34
CA ASP A 206 -19.84 -6.15 -4.28
C ASP A 206 -19.17 -5.22 -3.25
N SER A 207 -18.15 -5.73 -2.54
CA SER A 207 -17.26 -4.91 -1.72
C SER A 207 -16.08 -4.37 -2.54
N GLN A 208 -15.20 -3.58 -1.90
CA GLN A 208 -13.93 -3.18 -2.49
C GLN A 208 -12.86 -4.29 -2.44
N ILE A 209 -13.17 -5.42 -1.79
CA ILE A 209 -12.25 -6.55 -1.63
C ILE A 209 -12.43 -7.48 -2.82
N TYR A 210 -11.35 -7.64 -3.58
CA TYR A 210 -11.23 -8.54 -4.71
C TYR A 210 -10.31 -9.70 -4.34
N ASP A 211 -10.80 -10.93 -4.44
CA ASP A 211 -10.06 -12.16 -4.18
C ASP A 211 -10.07 -13.02 -5.44
N ASN A 212 -8.90 -13.16 -6.08
CA ASN A 212 -8.74 -13.99 -7.27
C ASN A 212 -8.35 -15.45 -6.97
N GLY A 213 -8.42 -15.86 -5.70
CA GLY A 213 -8.01 -17.17 -5.21
C GLY A 213 -6.51 -17.32 -4.99
N ILE A 214 -5.69 -16.33 -5.35
CA ILE A 214 -4.24 -16.32 -5.17
C ILE A 214 -3.80 -15.15 -4.28
N ASN A 215 -4.32 -13.95 -4.55
CA ASN A 215 -3.98 -12.68 -3.95
C ASN A 215 -5.27 -11.89 -3.65
N VAL A 216 -5.24 -11.06 -2.61
CA VAL A 216 -6.35 -10.19 -2.23
C VAL A 216 -6.00 -8.74 -2.55
N GLY A 217 -6.87 -8.08 -3.31
CA GLY A 217 -6.82 -6.64 -3.59
C GLY A 217 -7.88 -5.88 -2.79
N ILE A 218 -7.54 -4.73 -2.22
CA ILE A 218 -8.49 -3.77 -1.67
C ILE A 218 -8.44 -2.51 -2.54
N GLY A 219 -9.53 -2.21 -3.25
CA GLY A 219 -9.60 -1.10 -4.20
C GLY A 219 -8.91 -1.36 -5.55
N THR A 220 -8.42 -2.58 -5.78
CA THR A 220 -7.82 -3.02 -7.06
C THR A 220 -8.28 -4.42 -7.44
N ALA A 221 -8.58 -4.63 -8.72
CA ALA A 221 -8.92 -5.96 -9.27
C ALA A 221 -7.69 -6.73 -9.80
N THR A 222 -6.50 -6.15 -9.71
CA THR A 222 -5.24 -6.73 -10.22
C THR A 222 -4.16 -6.71 -9.14
N PRO A 223 -4.33 -7.42 -8.02
CA PRO A 223 -3.36 -7.40 -6.92
C PRO A 223 -2.02 -8.04 -7.34
N GLY A 224 -0.94 -7.26 -7.25
CA GLY A 224 0.42 -7.71 -7.58
C GLY A 224 1.09 -8.52 -6.46
N TYR A 225 0.60 -8.39 -5.23
CA TYR A 225 1.10 -9.07 -4.03
C TYR A 225 -0.02 -9.83 -3.32
N LYS A 226 0.34 -10.66 -2.32
CA LYS A 226 -0.63 -11.45 -1.54
C LYS A 226 -1.74 -10.62 -0.91
N LEU A 227 -1.39 -9.42 -0.46
CA LEU A 227 -2.30 -8.35 -0.10
C LEU A 227 -1.83 -7.09 -0.82
N ASP A 228 -2.70 -6.47 -1.61
CA ASP A 228 -2.43 -5.25 -2.35
C ASP A 228 -3.55 -4.24 -2.07
N ILE A 229 -3.20 -3.02 -1.66
CA ILE A 229 -4.17 -1.98 -1.27
C ILE A 229 -3.93 -0.79 -2.20
N ALA A 230 -4.89 -0.51 -3.07
CA ALA A 230 -4.87 0.70 -3.89
C ALA A 230 -5.31 1.90 -3.05
N GLY A 231 -4.36 2.52 -2.36
CA GLY A 231 -4.57 3.66 -1.48
C GLY A 231 -3.70 3.61 -0.23
N ILE A 232 -4.07 4.37 0.80
CA ILE A 232 -3.35 4.43 2.08
C ILE A 232 -3.91 3.35 3.03
N CYS A 233 -3.02 2.56 3.63
CA CYS A 233 -3.36 1.60 4.68
C CYS A 233 -3.02 2.18 6.07
N HIS A 234 -4.00 2.23 6.97
CA HIS A 234 -3.78 2.53 8.39
C HIS A 234 -3.78 1.22 9.18
N ALA A 235 -2.69 0.94 9.89
CA ALA A 235 -2.54 -0.24 10.74
C ALA A 235 -2.00 0.19 12.11
N ASP A 236 -2.68 -0.25 13.19
CA ASP A 236 -2.26 0.08 14.56
C ASP A 236 -0.89 -0.53 14.91
N THR A 237 -0.55 -1.67 14.30
CA THR A 237 0.75 -2.33 14.48
C THR A 237 1.09 -3.18 13.25
N PHE A 238 2.33 -3.10 12.79
CA PHE A 238 2.91 -4.03 11.81
C PHE A 238 3.78 -5.06 12.52
N PHE A 239 3.51 -6.35 12.31
CA PHE A 239 4.28 -7.45 12.90
C PHE A 239 5.12 -8.14 11.81
N GLY A 240 6.39 -7.76 11.72
CA GLY A 240 7.35 -8.24 10.71
C GLY A 240 8.69 -7.52 10.84
N ASP A 241 9.68 -7.86 10.01
CA ASP A 241 11.00 -7.23 10.04
C ASP A 241 11.05 -5.87 9.33
N GLY A 242 10.02 -5.53 8.56
CA GLY A 242 9.91 -4.27 7.81
C GLY A 242 10.92 -4.12 6.67
N SER A 243 11.80 -5.12 6.47
CA SER A 243 13.00 -5.01 5.61
C SER A 243 12.69 -4.85 4.12
N LYS A 244 11.46 -5.19 3.72
CA LYS A 244 10.96 -5.10 2.35
C LYS A 244 9.90 -4.02 2.13
N LEU A 245 9.58 -3.22 3.15
CA LEU A 245 8.70 -2.07 2.96
C LEU A 245 9.47 -1.02 2.15
N THR A 246 8.90 -0.61 1.01
CA THR A 246 9.48 0.37 0.10
C THR A 246 8.43 1.40 -0.28
N GLY A 247 8.83 2.58 -0.79
CA GLY A 247 7.86 3.59 -1.25
C GLY A 247 6.96 4.16 -0.15
N ILE A 248 7.40 4.14 1.11
CA ILE A 248 6.68 4.79 2.21
C ILE A 248 6.79 6.30 2.03
N GLU A 249 5.80 6.88 1.35
CA GLU A 249 5.62 8.33 1.25
C GLU A 249 5.10 8.85 2.59
N THR A 250 6.02 9.25 3.46
CA THR A 250 5.62 10.00 4.64
C THR A 250 5.38 11.46 4.22
N ASN A 251 4.27 12.06 4.69
CA ASN A 251 4.33 13.45 5.12
C ASN A 251 5.63 13.59 5.95
N TRP A 252 6.45 14.61 5.73
CA TRP A 252 7.87 14.73 6.10
C TRP A 252 8.21 14.59 7.62
N ASP A 253 7.27 14.12 8.43
CA ASP A 253 7.23 14.18 9.89
C ASP A 253 7.71 12.95 10.68
N THR A 254 7.87 11.74 10.12
CA THR A 254 8.25 10.58 10.96
C THR A 254 9.14 9.52 10.27
N LEU A 255 10.46 9.66 10.46
CA LEU A 255 11.52 8.62 10.43
C LEU A 255 11.82 7.90 9.09
N LYS A 256 12.90 8.33 8.40
CA LYS A 256 13.50 7.62 7.25
C LYS A 256 14.74 6.82 7.65
N ALA A 257 14.60 5.61 8.19
CA ALA A 257 15.72 4.67 8.27
C ALA A 257 15.80 3.91 6.94
N TYR A 258 16.57 4.41 5.97
CA TYR A 258 16.78 3.71 4.70
C TYR A 258 18.03 2.82 4.80
N TRP A 259 17.90 1.57 4.36
CA TRP A 259 19.05 0.68 4.10
C TRP A 259 19.23 0.57 2.59
N ASP A 260 20.21 1.28 2.04
CA ASP A 260 20.61 1.17 0.63
C ASP A 260 21.62 0.02 0.46
N THR A 261 21.32 -0.96 -0.40
CA THR A 261 22.27 -2.03 -0.76
C THR A 261 23.31 -1.59 -1.80
N THR A 262 23.19 -0.38 -2.36
CA THR A 262 24.08 0.16 -3.38
C THR A 262 25.17 1.11 -2.86
N ASN A 263 25.31 1.26 -1.53
CA ASN A 263 26.40 2.03 -0.88
C ASN A 263 26.51 3.51 -1.30
N THR A 264 25.48 4.11 -1.91
CA THR A 264 25.62 5.48 -2.46
C THR A 264 24.93 6.58 -1.66
N LEU A 265 24.00 6.26 -0.74
CA LEU A 265 23.34 7.27 0.10
C LEU A 265 23.05 6.73 1.51
N GLY A 266 23.87 7.10 2.50
CA GLY A 266 23.55 6.85 3.92
C GLY A 266 22.51 7.86 4.40
N MET A 267 21.33 7.44 4.85
CA MET A 267 20.36 8.40 5.39
C MET A 267 19.58 7.87 6.59
N LEU A 268 19.74 8.59 7.72
CA LEU A 268 18.68 8.82 8.69
C LEU A 268 18.73 10.30 9.14
N LEU A 269 17.91 11.14 8.49
CA LEU A 269 17.81 12.59 8.70
C LEU A 269 16.66 12.96 9.64
N LEU A 270 16.78 14.01 10.48
CA LEU A 270 15.63 14.60 11.21
C LEU A 270 15.67 16.14 11.42
N ASN A 271 14.65 16.86 10.91
CA ASN A 271 13.80 17.90 11.54
C ASN A 271 13.40 19.10 10.63
N GLU A 272 12.10 19.45 10.68
CA GLU A 272 11.38 20.44 9.83
C GLU A 272 11.52 21.93 10.21
N SER A 273 12.62 22.29 10.83
CA SER A 273 13.05 23.69 10.93
C SER A 273 14.54 23.68 11.23
N ASP A 274 14.98 22.86 12.22
CA ASP A 274 16.40 22.72 12.62
C ASP A 274 16.75 21.73 13.80
N SER A 275 15.83 20.98 14.44
CA SER A 275 16.08 19.85 15.39
C SER A 275 16.74 18.58 14.79
N SER A 276 17.82 18.83 14.07
CA SER A 276 18.85 17.97 13.48
C SER A 276 18.89 16.48 13.90
N ILE A 277 18.94 15.61 12.89
CA ILE A 277 20.12 14.83 12.52
C ILE A 277 20.34 15.12 11.03
N TRP A 278 21.42 15.80 10.68
CA TRP A 278 21.83 16.06 9.30
C TRP A 278 22.95 15.08 8.94
N MET A 279 22.77 14.36 7.83
CA MET A 279 23.71 13.39 7.27
C MET A 279 23.80 13.54 5.75
N GLU A 280 23.46 14.73 5.23
CA GLU A 280 23.56 14.99 3.80
C GLU A 280 25.04 14.87 3.37
N SER A 281 25.26 14.06 2.33
CA SER A 281 26.58 13.72 1.80
C SER A 281 27.56 13.10 2.81
N SER A 282 27.07 12.54 3.92
CA SER A 282 27.91 11.85 4.91
C SER A 282 28.09 10.37 4.57
N HIS A 283 29.32 9.88 4.72
CA HIS A 283 29.74 8.55 4.30
C HIS A 283 30.44 7.79 5.44
N ALA A 284 29.72 6.87 6.09
CA ALA A 284 30.31 5.87 6.99
C ALA A 284 30.54 4.57 6.21
N VAL A 285 31.74 4.39 5.66
CA VAL A 285 32.07 3.20 4.83
C VAL A 285 32.83 2.12 5.60
N GLY A 286 33.34 2.44 6.79
CA GLY A 286 34.06 1.48 7.63
C GLY A 286 33.13 0.57 8.44
N TYR A 287 33.53 -0.68 8.69
CA TYR A 287 32.81 -1.57 9.61
C TYR A 287 32.68 -0.95 11.00
N PHE A 288 31.47 -0.96 11.57
CA PHE A 288 31.16 -0.38 12.88
C PHE A 288 31.52 1.12 13.02
N SER A 289 31.50 1.88 11.92
CA SER A 289 31.79 3.32 11.92
C SER A 289 30.56 4.20 12.08
N ILE A 290 30.78 5.44 12.52
CA ILE A 290 29.75 6.48 12.69
C ILE A 290 30.22 7.75 11.97
N ALA A 291 29.40 8.30 11.06
CA ALA A 291 29.61 9.59 10.42
C ALA A 291 28.35 10.46 10.56
N LEU A 292 28.39 11.42 11.49
CA LEU A 292 27.31 12.38 11.72
C LEU A 292 27.73 13.78 11.24
N GLY A 293 26.78 14.60 10.79
CA GLY A 293 27.03 15.95 10.28
C GLY A 293 26.83 16.08 8.77
N PHE A 294 27.07 17.26 8.21
CA PHE A 294 27.05 17.51 6.76
C PHE A 294 28.42 17.16 6.15
N GLY A 295 28.45 16.33 5.11
CA GLY A 295 29.69 15.98 4.41
C GLY A 295 30.74 15.25 5.29
N ALA A 296 30.31 14.57 6.36
CA ALA A 296 31.21 13.86 7.26
C ALA A 296 31.63 12.50 6.67
N GLU A 297 32.90 12.14 6.75
CA GLU A 297 33.44 10.90 6.18
C GLU A 297 34.14 10.05 7.24
N ALA A 298 33.62 8.86 7.51
CA ALA A 298 34.22 7.86 8.40
C ALA A 298 34.64 6.64 7.57
N LYS A 299 35.93 6.58 7.18
CA LYS A 299 36.41 5.72 6.08
C LYS A 299 36.93 4.35 6.48
N SER A 300 37.16 4.10 7.77
CA SER A 300 37.80 2.87 8.26
C SER A 300 37.06 2.24 9.44
N GLN A 301 37.47 1.04 9.83
CA GLN A 301 36.80 0.29 10.91
C GLN A 301 36.83 1.07 12.24
N TYR A 302 35.72 1.03 12.97
CA TYR A 302 35.55 1.67 14.28
C TYR A 302 35.83 3.19 14.29
N THR A 303 35.71 3.87 13.14
CA THR A 303 35.88 5.32 13.05
C THR A 303 34.66 6.06 13.55
N THR A 304 34.87 7.21 14.19
CA THR A 304 33.77 8.04 14.71
C THR A 304 33.97 9.50 14.31
N VAL A 305 32.97 10.05 13.62
CA VAL A 305 32.78 11.49 13.44
C VAL A 305 31.46 11.86 14.10
N CYS A 306 31.53 12.61 15.21
CA CYS A 306 30.37 12.85 16.07
C CYS A 306 29.41 13.94 15.55
N GLY A 307 29.78 14.71 14.52
CA GLY A 307 28.95 15.81 14.00
C GLY A 307 29.73 16.84 13.20
N GLY A 308 29.09 17.98 12.93
CA GLY A 308 29.71 19.14 12.29
C GLY A 308 29.64 19.15 10.76
N GLU A 309 30.60 19.79 10.12
CA GLU A 309 30.64 20.03 8.67
C GLU A 309 31.98 19.56 8.08
N PHE A 310 31.97 18.76 7.03
CA PHE A 310 33.16 18.33 6.28
C PHE A 310 34.29 17.72 7.12
N ASN A 311 33.96 16.98 8.17
CA ASN A 311 34.95 16.29 9.01
C ASN A 311 35.28 14.90 8.46
N VAL A 312 36.56 14.53 8.45
CA VAL A 312 37.05 13.27 7.87
C VAL A 312 37.83 12.47 8.92
N ALA A 313 37.44 11.23 9.17
CA ALA A 313 38.15 10.24 9.97
C ALA A 313 38.50 9.02 9.09
N SER A 314 39.76 8.90 8.67
CA SER A 314 40.21 7.88 7.71
C SER A 314 40.94 6.69 8.34
N GLY A 315 41.49 6.83 9.54
CA GLY A 315 42.30 5.79 10.17
C GLY A 315 41.48 4.87 11.08
N ALA A 316 41.84 3.58 11.21
CA ALA A 316 41.09 2.68 12.10
C ALA A 316 41.11 3.19 13.56
N TRP A 317 39.96 3.15 14.25
CA TRP A 317 39.79 3.73 15.60
C TRP A 317 40.09 5.23 15.71
N SER A 318 40.16 5.98 14.59
CA SER A 318 40.29 7.44 14.63
C SER A 318 38.97 8.10 15.02
N THR A 319 39.06 9.28 15.64
CA THR A 319 37.91 10.02 16.15
C THR A 319 38.01 11.50 15.80
N VAL A 320 36.91 12.07 15.33
CA VAL A 320 36.70 13.51 15.25
C VAL A 320 35.45 13.87 16.06
N GLY A 321 35.63 14.64 17.13
CA GLY A 321 34.54 15.01 18.05
C GLY A 321 33.51 15.98 17.46
N GLY A 322 33.81 16.65 16.34
CA GLY A 322 32.90 17.54 15.63
C GLY A 322 33.63 18.72 15.00
N GLY A 323 32.93 19.85 14.81
CA GLY A 323 33.51 21.09 14.25
C GLY A 323 33.44 21.17 12.73
N GLN A 324 34.36 21.90 12.09
CA GLN A 324 34.34 22.13 10.64
C GLN A 324 35.67 21.76 9.97
N GLY A 325 35.66 20.89 8.96
CA GLY A 325 36.83 20.64 8.11
C GLY A 325 38.01 19.99 8.84
N ASN A 326 37.78 19.20 9.88
CA ASN A 326 38.86 18.50 10.60
C ASN A 326 39.19 17.15 9.94
N THR A 327 40.47 16.76 9.92
CA THR A 327 40.95 15.54 9.24
C THR A 327 41.83 14.67 10.16
N ALA A 328 41.36 13.48 10.53
CA ALA A 328 42.09 12.47 11.30
C ALA A 328 42.41 11.24 10.41
N ASN A 329 43.63 11.16 9.88
CA ASN A 329 43.92 10.24 8.76
C ASN A 329 44.36 8.82 9.16
N HIS A 330 44.92 8.64 10.35
CA HIS A 330 45.65 7.42 10.72
C HIS A 330 45.15 6.76 12.00
N GLN A 331 45.67 5.57 12.29
CA GLN A 331 45.16 4.73 13.39
C GLN A 331 45.26 5.45 14.74
N PHE A 332 44.17 5.45 15.51
CA PHE A 332 44.06 6.15 16.80
C PHE A 332 44.28 7.68 16.75
N ALA A 333 44.28 8.30 15.57
CA ALA A 333 44.32 9.75 15.46
C ALA A 333 43.05 10.36 16.08
N THR A 334 43.20 11.39 16.90
CA THR A 334 42.10 12.01 17.63
C THR A 334 42.08 13.51 17.40
N ILE A 335 40.91 14.02 16.98
CA ILE A 335 40.63 15.45 16.98
C ILE A 335 39.43 15.72 17.88
N GLY A 336 39.60 16.55 18.91
CA GLY A 336 38.50 16.86 19.83
C GLY A 336 37.39 17.72 19.19
N GLY A 337 37.75 18.60 18.25
CA GLY A 337 36.83 19.44 17.50
C GLY A 337 37.55 20.64 16.87
N GLY A 338 36.87 21.78 16.76
CA GLY A 338 37.45 23.02 16.20
C GLY A 338 37.27 23.12 14.68
N SER A 339 38.16 23.87 14.01
CA SER A 339 38.05 24.08 12.56
C SER A 339 39.39 23.93 11.85
N GLY A 340 39.41 23.16 10.75
CA GLY A 340 40.59 23.00 9.90
C GLY A 340 41.77 22.28 10.55
N ASN A 341 41.55 21.47 11.60
CA ASN A 341 42.64 20.76 12.27
C ASN A 341 43.00 19.45 11.55
N THR A 342 44.28 19.07 11.59
CA THR A 342 44.81 17.86 10.95
C THR A 342 45.59 17.00 11.95
N ALA A 343 45.23 15.73 12.07
CA ALA A 343 45.92 14.70 12.83
C ALA A 343 46.34 13.56 11.87
N ASP A 344 47.59 13.60 11.39
CA ASP A 344 48.02 12.88 10.17
C ASP A 344 48.95 11.69 10.41
N SER A 345 48.98 11.12 11.63
CA SER A 345 49.73 9.89 11.89
C SER A 345 49.20 9.10 13.07
N VAL A 346 49.83 7.96 13.36
CA VAL A 346 49.40 7.03 14.39
C VAL A 346 49.54 7.68 15.77
N TYR A 347 48.49 7.57 16.59
CA TYR A 347 48.40 8.18 17.94
C TYR A 347 48.50 9.71 17.98
N THR A 348 48.31 10.40 16.85
CA THR A 348 48.29 11.87 16.85
C THR A 348 47.08 12.42 17.57
N THR A 349 47.23 13.52 18.29
CA THR A 349 46.14 14.16 19.03
C THR A 349 46.12 15.66 18.76
N VAL A 350 44.97 16.17 18.32
CA VAL A 350 44.66 17.60 18.32
C VAL A 350 43.42 17.84 19.17
N CYS A 351 43.55 18.44 20.34
CA CYS A 351 42.39 18.57 21.23
C CYS A 351 41.32 19.56 20.68
N GLY A 352 41.71 20.50 19.81
CA GLY A 352 40.79 21.44 19.15
C GLY A 352 41.51 22.64 18.54
N GLY A 353 40.82 23.80 18.47
CA GLY A 353 41.36 25.05 17.95
C GLY A 353 41.13 25.26 16.45
N PHE A 354 41.92 26.14 15.83
CA PHE A 354 41.82 26.48 14.41
C PHE A 354 43.14 26.20 13.68
N SER A 355 43.09 25.44 12.59
CA SER A 355 44.23 25.19 11.69
C SER A 355 45.46 24.54 12.35
N ASN A 356 45.27 23.69 13.36
CA ASN A 356 46.39 23.01 14.03
C ASN A 356 46.77 21.69 13.32
N GLU A 357 48.06 21.37 13.31
CA GLU A 357 48.61 20.21 12.60
C GLU A 357 49.48 19.35 13.54
N ALA A 358 49.10 18.08 13.71
CA ALA A 358 49.89 17.04 14.36
C ALA A 358 50.21 15.95 13.33
N ILE A 359 51.41 15.95 12.74
CA ILE A 359 51.66 15.25 11.46
C ILE A 359 52.33 13.88 11.61
N ASN A 360 53.14 13.64 12.64
CA ASN A 360 53.89 12.38 12.79
C ASN A 360 53.54 11.64 14.09
N THR A 361 54.01 10.39 14.22
CA THR A 361 53.64 9.48 15.31
C THR A 361 53.64 10.16 16.68
N ALA A 362 52.53 10.03 17.41
CA ALA A 362 52.34 10.57 18.76
C ALA A 362 52.55 12.08 18.92
N ALA A 363 52.49 12.86 17.83
CA ALA A 363 52.46 14.32 17.89
C ALA A 363 51.20 14.81 18.62
N THR A 364 51.33 15.84 19.46
CA THR A 364 50.20 16.39 20.22
C THR A 364 50.11 17.90 20.08
N VAL A 365 48.94 18.41 19.69
CA VAL A 365 48.60 19.83 19.79
C VAL A 365 47.36 19.99 20.67
N CYS A 366 47.51 20.63 21.84
CA CYS A 366 46.39 20.76 22.77
C CYS A 366 45.36 21.82 22.34
N GLY A 367 45.65 22.66 21.34
CA GLY A 367 44.71 23.63 20.78
C GLY A 367 45.41 24.88 20.24
N GLY A 368 44.67 26.00 20.19
CA GLY A 368 45.18 27.29 19.71
C GLY A 368 44.95 27.54 18.22
N TYR A 369 45.76 28.41 17.64
CA TYR A 369 45.66 28.83 16.23
C TYR A 369 46.96 28.49 15.47
N ASN A 370 46.86 27.74 14.38
CA ASN A 370 47.96 27.50 13.44
C ASN A 370 49.24 26.92 14.10
N ASN A 371 49.07 25.98 15.04
CA ASN A 371 50.20 25.32 15.70
C ASN A 371 50.59 24.02 14.97
N TYR A 372 51.87 23.69 15.00
CA TYR A 372 52.46 22.53 14.32
C TYR A 372 53.27 21.66 15.28
N ALA A 373 53.03 20.35 15.29
CA ALA A 373 53.81 19.36 16.04
C ALA A 373 54.25 18.18 15.15
N ASN A 374 55.55 17.85 15.22
CA ASN A 374 56.17 16.68 14.59
C ASN A 374 56.19 15.45 15.54
N ALA A 375 56.93 14.38 15.20
CA ALA A 375 56.89 13.08 15.86
C ALA A 375 57.27 13.20 17.34
N TYR A 376 56.44 12.66 18.23
CA TYR A 376 56.62 12.75 19.68
C TYR A 376 56.78 14.19 20.22
N ALA A 377 56.48 15.20 19.40
CA ALA A 377 56.55 16.59 19.76
C ALA A 377 55.22 17.06 20.36
N SER A 378 55.27 18.13 21.15
CA SER A 378 54.07 18.70 21.74
C SER A 378 53.99 20.21 21.60
N VAL A 379 52.79 20.71 21.31
CA VAL A 379 52.44 22.12 21.44
C VAL A 379 51.23 22.26 22.35
N CYS A 380 51.38 22.88 23.52
CA CYS A 380 50.27 22.96 24.48
C CYS A 380 49.24 24.05 24.11
N GLY A 381 49.52 24.94 23.15
CA GLY A 381 48.57 25.93 22.65
C GLY A 381 49.25 27.18 22.08
N GLY A 382 48.55 28.31 22.19
CA GLY A 382 49.03 29.59 21.65
C GLY A 382 48.74 29.76 20.15
N SER A 383 49.54 30.58 19.47
CA SER A 383 49.33 30.91 18.06
C SER A 383 50.64 30.80 17.28
N ASN A 384 50.61 30.16 16.11
CA ASN A 384 51.74 30.00 15.19
C ASN A 384 52.99 29.35 15.81
N ASN A 385 52.81 28.49 16.81
CA ASN A 385 53.93 27.78 17.44
C ASN A 385 54.29 26.53 16.65
N ARG A 386 55.58 26.23 16.52
CA ARG A 386 56.08 25.09 15.75
C ARG A 386 57.07 24.25 16.54
N ALA A 387 56.71 23.01 16.84
CA ALA A 387 57.60 21.97 17.35
C ALA A 387 57.97 21.04 16.18
N GLU A 388 59.05 21.36 15.46
CA GLU A 388 59.33 20.85 14.11
C GLU A 388 60.12 19.53 14.10
N PHE A 389 60.70 19.11 15.23
CA PHE A 389 61.58 17.93 15.30
C PHE A 389 61.18 16.96 16.41
N TRP A 390 61.81 15.79 16.42
CA TRP A 390 61.47 14.71 17.36
C TRP A 390 61.65 15.16 18.81
N TYR A 391 60.64 14.88 19.63
CA TYR A 391 60.64 15.22 21.06
C TYR A 391 60.81 16.72 21.35
N SER A 392 60.57 17.60 20.37
CA SER A 392 60.58 19.05 20.58
C SER A 392 59.30 19.50 21.28
N ASN A 393 59.38 20.58 22.05
CA ASN A 393 58.25 21.05 22.85
C ASN A 393 58.08 22.57 22.73
N VAL A 394 56.83 23.01 22.53
CA VAL A 394 56.46 24.42 22.69
C VAL A 394 55.27 24.52 23.62
N CYS A 395 55.46 25.01 24.84
CA CYS A 395 54.36 25.05 25.81
C CYS A 395 53.32 26.15 25.50
N GLY A 396 53.61 27.10 24.61
CA GLY A 396 52.63 28.08 24.13
C GLY A 396 53.27 29.37 23.63
N GLY A 397 52.53 30.49 23.76
CA GLY A 397 52.97 31.81 23.29
C GLY A 397 52.60 32.10 21.84
N PHE A 398 53.34 33.01 21.20
CA PHE A 398 53.11 33.45 19.83
C PHE A 398 54.40 33.34 18.99
N ASP A 399 54.32 32.72 17.81
CA ASP A 399 55.42 32.58 16.84
C ASP A 399 56.69 31.87 17.39
N ASN A 400 56.56 30.96 18.35
CA ASN A 400 57.73 30.23 18.88
C ASN A 400 58.08 29.00 18.05
N LYS A 401 59.37 28.69 17.90
CA LYS A 401 59.87 27.58 17.08
C LYS A 401 60.90 26.74 17.85
N ALA A 402 60.66 25.44 17.94
CA ALA A 402 61.59 24.44 18.44
C ALA A 402 61.95 23.52 17.25
N THR A 403 63.13 23.73 16.66
CA THR A 403 63.51 23.21 15.33
C THR A 403 64.63 22.18 15.41
N HIS A 404 64.88 21.60 16.58
CA HIS A 404 65.83 20.50 16.75
C HIS A 404 65.33 19.42 17.71
N ILE A 405 65.99 18.26 17.71
CA ILE A 405 65.65 17.16 18.62
C ILE A 405 65.82 17.63 20.07
N TYR A 406 64.84 17.31 20.93
CA TYR A 406 64.80 17.70 22.35
C TYR A 406 64.79 19.22 22.62
N SER A 407 64.66 20.06 21.60
CA SER A 407 64.56 21.52 21.77
C SER A 407 63.25 21.90 22.46
N THR A 408 63.31 22.91 23.34
CA THR A 408 62.14 23.34 24.12
C THR A 408 62.00 24.85 24.16
N VAL A 409 60.80 25.36 23.84
CA VAL A 409 60.40 26.73 24.12
C VAL A 409 59.21 26.72 25.08
N CYS A 410 59.41 27.17 26.32
CA CYS A 410 58.32 27.17 27.30
C CYS A 410 57.28 28.27 27.04
N GLY A 411 57.57 29.26 26.21
CA GLY A 411 56.59 30.28 25.79
C GLY A 411 57.23 31.57 25.30
N GLY A 412 56.46 32.67 25.36
CA GLY A 412 56.92 34.00 24.95
C GLY A 412 56.52 34.38 23.52
N TYR A 413 57.27 35.30 22.91
CA TYR A 413 57.02 35.83 21.57
C TYR A 413 58.24 35.64 20.67
N ASN A 414 58.06 34.97 19.52
CA ASN A 414 59.07 34.85 18.47
C ASN A 414 60.42 34.30 18.95
N ASN A 415 60.42 33.29 19.81
CA ASN A 415 61.64 32.62 20.24
C ASN A 415 61.93 31.40 19.35
N GLN A 416 63.20 31.14 19.06
CA GLN A 416 63.62 30.05 18.19
C GLN A 416 64.79 29.25 18.79
N VAL A 417 64.59 27.94 18.96
CA VAL A 417 65.64 27.00 19.38
C VAL A 417 66.01 26.11 18.20
N ASN A 418 67.21 26.31 17.66
CA ASN A 418 67.81 25.50 16.59
C ASN A 418 68.87 24.50 17.09
N GLY A 419 69.33 24.62 18.34
CA GLY A 419 70.26 23.69 18.96
C GLY A 419 69.61 22.44 19.57
N GLU A 420 70.26 21.28 19.45
CA GLU A 420 69.83 20.04 20.11
C GLU A 420 69.73 20.22 21.63
N GLY A 421 68.68 19.69 22.26
CA GLY A 421 68.55 19.69 23.74
C GLY A 421 68.53 21.07 24.39
N SER A 422 68.36 22.12 23.61
CA SER A 422 68.46 23.51 24.08
C SER A 422 67.10 24.04 24.51
N VAL A 423 67.11 25.06 25.38
CA VAL A 423 65.90 25.53 26.05
C VAL A 423 65.82 27.06 26.04
N ILE A 424 64.64 27.56 25.66
CA ILE A 424 64.23 28.94 25.94
C ILE A 424 63.07 28.90 26.94
N PRO A 425 63.31 29.23 28.23
CA PRO A 425 62.25 29.34 29.23
C PRO A 425 61.18 30.39 28.91
N GLY A 426 61.49 31.38 28.08
CA GLY A 426 60.54 32.40 27.64
C GLY A 426 61.24 33.71 27.25
N GLY A 427 60.45 34.76 27.10
CA GLY A 427 60.92 36.07 26.65
C GLY A 427 60.52 36.39 25.22
N ARG A 428 61.30 37.23 24.55
CA ARG A 428 61.01 37.77 23.23
C ARG A 428 62.22 37.67 22.31
N GLU A 429 62.02 37.23 21.05
CA GLU A 429 63.03 37.34 19.98
C GLU A 429 64.38 36.68 20.33
N ASN A 430 64.38 35.62 21.15
CA ASN A 430 65.60 34.88 21.49
C ASN A 430 65.87 33.77 20.46
N ILE A 431 67.14 33.58 20.09
CA ILE A 431 67.61 32.57 19.14
C ILE A 431 68.72 31.74 19.78
N VAL A 432 68.56 30.42 19.83
CA VAL A 432 69.59 29.50 20.35
C VAL A 432 69.98 28.51 19.27
N ASN A 433 71.15 28.70 18.66
CA ASN A 433 71.71 27.85 17.62
C ASN A 433 72.63 26.75 18.17
N GLY A 434 73.40 27.05 19.22
CA GLY A 434 74.27 26.06 19.86
C GLY A 434 73.48 25.00 20.63
N GLY A 435 73.92 23.74 20.56
CA GLY A 435 73.36 22.61 21.29
C GLY A 435 73.59 22.70 22.80
N TYR A 436 72.74 22.03 23.57
CA TYR A 436 72.79 21.96 25.04
C TYR A 436 72.87 23.33 25.73
N SER A 437 72.22 24.34 25.13
CA SER A 437 72.29 25.73 25.58
C SER A 437 70.96 26.22 26.18
N LEU A 438 71.03 27.27 27.00
CA LEU A 438 69.87 27.89 27.63
C LEU A 438 69.90 29.40 27.44
N ALA A 439 68.83 29.97 26.86
CA ALA A 439 68.72 31.41 26.71
C ALA A 439 67.35 31.95 27.09
N PHE A 440 67.31 33.12 27.75
CA PHE A 440 66.05 33.83 28.03
C PHE A 440 66.26 35.34 28.11
N GLY A 441 65.20 36.09 27.77
CA GLY A 441 65.21 37.55 27.82
C GLY A 441 64.63 38.18 26.56
N ASN A 442 65.27 39.22 26.03
CA ASN A 442 64.81 39.96 24.85
C ASN A 442 65.95 40.13 23.85
N GLY A 443 65.90 39.43 22.72
CA GLY A 443 66.91 39.53 21.66
C GLY A 443 68.23 38.80 21.98
N VAL A 444 68.20 37.72 22.77
CA VAL A 444 69.39 36.92 23.07
C VAL A 444 69.73 36.03 21.87
N SER A 445 70.98 36.02 21.41
CA SER A 445 71.48 35.05 20.43
C SER A 445 72.59 34.20 21.04
N VAL A 446 72.50 32.87 20.90
CA VAL A 446 73.51 31.92 21.37
C VAL A 446 73.93 31.03 20.22
N ASP A 447 75.18 31.16 19.75
CA ASP A 447 75.69 30.41 18.61
C ASP A 447 76.54 29.20 19.00
N ASP A 448 77.20 29.24 20.17
CA ASP A 448 78.07 28.17 20.66
C ASP A 448 77.31 27.16 21.54
N ASP A 449 77.77 25.91 21.54
CA ASP A 449 77.22 24.83 22.37
C ASP A 449 77.54 25.03 23.86
N HIS A 450 76.68 24.50 24.73
CA HIS A 450 76.84 24.50 26.19
C HIS A 450 76.87 25.90 26.84
N VAL A 451 76.17 26.86 26.24
CA VAL A 451 76.12 28.24 26.73
C VAL A 451 74.83 28.52 27.48
N VAL A 452 74.95 29.22 28.60
CA VAL A 452 73.82 29.83 29.31
C VAL A 452 73.91 31.34 29.15
N ALA A 453 72.91 31.94 28.50
CA ALA A 453 72.86 33.37 28.26
C ALA A 453 71.52 33.96 28.73
N PHE A 454 71.57 35.15 29.33
CA PHE A 454 70.37 35.91 29.65
C PHE A 454 70.66 37.38 29.38
N TYR A 455 69.79 38.02 28.61
CA TYR A 455 70.02 39.40 28.19
C TYR A 455 68.72 40.06 27.78
N ASN A 456 68.60 41.37 28.01
CA ASN A 456 67.51 42.17 27.47
C ASN A 456 68.12 43.32 26.67
N ALA A 457 67.91 43.32 25.35
CA ALA A 457 68.43 44.34 24.46
C ALA A 457 67.92 45.77 24.78
N SER A 458 66.84 45.90 25.56
CA SER A 458 66.30 47.18 26.01
C SER A 458 66.86 47.68 27.36
N ALA A 459 67.52 46.83 28.15
CA ALA A 459 68.19 47.19 29.42
C ALA A 459 69.06 46.03 29.95
N PRO A 460 70.28 46.25 30.48
CA PRO A 460 71.09 45.18 31.05
C PRO A 460 70.34 44.48 32.20
N GLY A 461 70.14 43.17 32.04
CA GLY A 461 69.54 42.32 33.07
C GLY A 461 70.54 42.05 34.20
N LYS A 462 70.04 41.79 35.41
CA LYS A 462 70.86 41.38 36.56
C LYS A 462 70.58 39.92 36.90
N LEU A 463 71.62 39.13 37.15
CA LEU A 463 71.52 37.75 37.65
C LEU A 463 71.92 37.70 39.11
N GLY A 464 70.96 37.26 39.93
CA GLY A 464 71.19 36.94 41.32
C GLY A 464 71.31 35.42 41.54
N ILE A 465 72.37 34.97 42.21
CA ILE A 465 72.49 33.60 42.74
C ILE A 465 72.38 33.69 44.25
N ASN A 466 71.33 33.08 44.83
CA ASN A 466 70.92 33.27 46.24
C ASN A 466 70.64 34.73 46.63
N ASN A 467 70.37 35.59 45.64
CA ASN A 467 69.92 36.96 45.85
C ASN A 467 68.75 37.27 44.91
N PRO A 468 67.51 37.45 45.41
CA PRO A 468 66.36 37.81 44.57
C PRO A 468 66.42 39.26 44.05
N ASP A 469 67.16 40.14 44.72
CA ASP A 469 67.27 41.57 44.42
C ASP A 469 68.74 41.96 44.16
N PRO A 470 69.33 41.51 43.03
CA PRO A 470 70.71 41.82 42.70
C PRO A 470 70.91 43.34 42.50
N ASP A 471 71.89 43.91 43.17
CA ASP A 471 72.31 45.31 42.97
C ASP A 471 73.36 45.47 41.86
N ALA A 472 74.01 44.39 41.42
CA ALA A 472 74.95 44.32 40.30
C ALA A 472 74.45 43.42 39.15
N GLU A 473 75.06 43.52 37.96
CA GLU A 473 74.74 42.68 36.78
C GLU A 473 74.89 41.17 37.07
N LEU A 474 75.86 40.80 37.90
CA LEU A 474 75.96 39.48 38.52
C LEU A 474 76.17 39.67 40.03
N HIS A 475 75.23 39.20 40.85
CA HIS A 475 75.31 39.21 42.31
C HIS A 475 75.18 37.79 42.84
N VAL A 476 76.28 37.23 43.37
CA VAL A 476 76.26 35.92 44.04
C VAL A 476 76.33 36.10 45.55
N ASN A 477 75.26 35.77 46.26
CA ASN A 477 75.23 35.74 47.72
C ASN A 477 75.76 34.38 48.22
N GLY A 478 77.08 34.26 48.28
CA GLY A 478 77.79 33.06 48.69
C GLY A 478 79.17 32.91 48.02
N THR A 479 79.80 31.75 48.21
CA THR A 479 81.13 31.46 47.65
C THR A 479 81.03 30.98 46.20
N VAL A 480 81.71 31.67 45.28
CA VAL A 480 81.91 31.20 43.89
C VAL A 480 83.19 30.34 43.85
N LYS A 481 83.07 29.06 43.51
CA LYS A 481 84.22 28.15 43.32
C LYS A 481 84.55 28.03 41.84
N ILE A 482 85.74 28.46 41.44
CA ILE A 482 86.25 28.38 40.07
C ILE A 482 87.39 27.36 40.07
N GLN A 483 87.26 26.32 39.27
CA GLN A 483 88.22 25.19 39.27
C GLN A 483 89.45 25.45 38.38
N ASP A 484 89.34 26.37 37.44
CA ASP A 484 90.41 26.69 36.49
C ASP A 484 90.68 28.21 36.53
N ILE A 485 90.41 28.95 35.45
CA ILE A 485 90.75 30.36 35.34
C ILE A 485 89.51 31.25 35.55
N LEU A 486 89.62 32.20 36.49
CA LEU A 486 88.74 33.37 36.54
C LEU A 486 89.35 34.46 35.64
N GLN A 487 88.75 34.71 34.50
CA GLN A 487 89.15 35.80 33.62
C GLN A 487 88.30 37.05 33.91
N LEU A 488 88.91 38.07 34.48
CA LEU A 488 88.29 39.38 34.66
C LEU A 488 88.73 40.29 33.51
N VAL A 489 87.79 40.80 32.74
CA VAL A 489 88.06 41.76 31.67
C VAL A 489 87.77 43.16 32.21
N PRO A 490 88.76 44.05 32.29
CA PRO A 490 88.52 45.45 32.67
C PRO A 490 87.56 46.10 31.68
N ARG A 491 86.59 46.86 32.19
CA ARG A 491 85.59 47.58 31.37
C ARG A 491 86.24 48.53 30.36
N ASP A 492 87.42 49.05 30.68
CA ASP A 492 88.27 49.86 29.82
C ASP A 492 89.75 49.53 30.18
N THR A 493 90.62 49.32 29.20
CA THR A 493 92.06 49.04 29.46
C THR A 493 92.90 50.33 29.49
N PRO A 494 94.06 50.39 30.19
CA PRO A 494 94.93 49.28 30.55
C PRO A 494 94.76 48.72 31.97
N PRO A 495 95.23 47.49 32.20
CA PRO A 495 95.24 46.85 33.51
C PRO A 495 96.26 47.55 34.41
N PHE A 496 95.92 47.75 35.68
CA PHE A 496 96.85 48.06 36.78
C PHE A 496 97.91 49.13 36.48
N THR A 497 97.59 50.40 36.72
CA THR A 497 98.59 51.40 37.09
C THR A 497 98.58 51.58 38.60
N THR A 498 99.71 51.25 39.25
CA THR A 498 99.99 51.63 40.64
C THR A 498 100.14 53.14 40.69
N GLY A 499 99.07 53.85 41.05
CA GLY A 499 99.16 55.28 41.33
C GLY A 499 97.82 55.99 41.39
N GLY A 500 97.60 56.65 42.53
CA GLY A 500 96.75 57.83 42.67
C GLY A 500 95.24 57.59 42.66
N ASP A 501 94.70 57.52 43.88
CA ASP A 501 93.45 58.09 44.37
C ASP A 501 92.21 58.16 43.46
N GLU A 502 91.17 57.54 44.03
CA GLU A 502 89.73 57.82 43.93
C GLU A 502 88.97 57.30 42.70
N GLU A 503 88.02 56.41 43.03
CA GLU A 503 87.01 55.75 42.19
C GLU A 503 87.52 54.72 41.18
N ARG A 504 87.82 53.51 41.68
CA ARG A 504 88.14 52.33 40.85
C ARG A 504 87.33 51.11 41.31
N GLY A 505 86.80 50.34 40.35
CA GLY A 505 86.12 49.06 40.60
C GLY A 505 87.00 48.14 41.43
N THR A 506 86.60 47.89 42.68
CA THR A 506 87.44 47.27 43.70
C THR A 506 87.01 45.82 43.93
N ILE A 507 87.97 44.89 43.91
CA ILE A 507 87.79 43.56 44.54
C ILE A 507 87.88 43.77 46.04
N TYR A 508 86.78 43.64 46.77
CA TYR A 508 86.79 43.70 48.24
C TYR A 508 87.35 42.40 48.82
N TYR A 509 88.52 42.47 49.42
CA TYR A 509 89.10 41.42 50.25
C TYR A 509 88.50 41.53 51.66
N HIS A 510 87.79 40.50 52.14
CA HIS A 510 87.47 40.41 53.57
C HIS A 510 88.53 39.54 54.24
N TYR A 511 89.37 40.19 55.04
CA TYR A 511 90.38 39.55 55.87
C TYR A 511 89.72 39.19 57.20
N ASP A 512 89.43 37.92 57.43
CA ASP A 512 89.34 37.36 58.78
C ASP A 512 89.86 35.92 58.71
N ASP A 513 90.71 35.57 59.67
CA ASP A 513 91.32 34.24 59.87
C ASP A 513 92.46 33.80 58.93
N GLY A 514 93.25 34.74 58.40
CA GLY A 514 94.67 34.48 58.10
C GLY A 514 95.00 33.56 56.92
N HIS A 515 94.04 33.27 56.03
CA HIS A 515 94.30 32.51 54.80
C HIS A 515 93.76 33.23 53.56
N THR A 516 94.67 33.79 52.74
CA THR A 516 94.38 34.14 51.35
C THR A 516 94.75 32.95 50.48
N VAL A 517 93.78 32.32 49.81
CA VAL A 517 94.05 31.22 48.88
C VAL A 517 93.62 31.64 47.47
N ILE A 518 94.59 32.09 46.68
CA ILE A 518 94.65 31.78 45.24
C ILE A 518 95.83 30.81 45.14
N ASN A 519 95.57 29.49 45.18
CA ASN A 519 96.66 28.50 45.16
C ASN A 519 97.23 28.40 43.73
N ARG A 520 98.55 28.31 43.53
CA ARG A 520 99.41 27.22 44.04
C ARG A 520 100.80 27.69 44.51
N SER A 521 101.15 27.13 45.68
CA SER A 521 102.45 27.04 46.39
C SER A 521 103.11 28.35 46.78
#